data_AF-A0A2W4LT45-F1
#
_entry.id   AF-A0A2W4LT45-F1
#
_cell.length_a   1.000
_cell.length_b   1.000
_cell.length_c   1.000
_cell.angle_alpha   90.00
_cell.angle_beta   90.00
_cell.angle_gamma   90.00
#
_symmetry.space_group_name_H-M   'P 1'
#
loop_
_entity.id
_entity.type
_entity.pdbx_description
1 polymer ?
#
loop_
_entity_poly.entity_id
_entity_poly.type
_entity_poly.pdbx_seq_one_letter_code
_entity_poly.pdbx_strand_id
1 'polypeptide(L)'
;MRHVTENPGDPPVHSSFLSSLALAWALLIAPAALAQYTRDTSANKKIDEAVNMHYLATDFDKAEGVLLGTVRACEDKCSPQTLARAWMYVGIIRGSGRNDISGAKEAFQSALALDPNVRLDAALATAETQAAFNEVAGSGPVTPAAPPPAQVPAEPEDVAAVPSGEGLFCTPDVPEIETRRPIPVECRTDEEATSMELRYQSFGSDTWKTLRMTKKGDAFRATIPCEATQIQGSFRVYVRAKDASGVAVGEWGSKAQPVEFVLVEQSAADPPAFDGEPPPERCPAKEECPPDFPGCDSGKPSGGNVDWGGACDNSSQCKAGLLCIDGTCETAPSCETSSDCPVGSCVNGKCAIDPDGPAEAGPYKKNWIGLHVAQDVAFVSANDVCSPEGQASQSFSCYYAGSTTDAFVDHPYPGVNIGSGTALGTTRVLLSYDRAFSSNLMAGVRLGYAFRGGPPANRDMEYVWNESRGEWESTVYEEGESFLPYHAEVRATYLFGRGLGSQGLRFYVHAGGGLAQVDAKVVVPVVDCGVVDPDPQKGNNYAACANGTIREDEAIDLAPPTADPRTDLDAWKKLGRGFITAGGGAMLGLGRSAALQLNVNLMYMLGSSGAVIEPSLGLNFGL
;
A
#
# COMPACT_ATOMS: atom_id res chain seq x y z
N MET A 1 -76.57 -3.72 32.21
CA MET A 1 -76.02 -3.28 33.52
C MET A 1 -75.12 -4.38 34.07
N ARG A 2 -73.98 -4.01 34.66
CA ARG A 2 -72.76 -4.80 35.01
C ARG A 2 -71.77 -4.91 33.83
N HIS A 3 -70.85 -3.96 33.55
CA HIS A 3 -69.74 -3.28 34.26
C HIS A 3 -68.43 -4.10 34.43
N VAL A 4 -67.39 -3.64 33.69
CA VAL A 4 -65.91 -3.59 33.93
C VAL A 4 -65.19 -4.96 34.00
N THR A 5 -64.06 -5.24 33.33
CA THR A 5 -62.78 -4.52 33.24
C THR A 5 -61.97 -4.84 31.96
N GLU A 6 -61.50 -3.79 31.28
CA GLU A 6 -60.32 -3.80 30.40
C GLU A 6 -59.03 -3.99 31.22
N ASN A 7 -58.02 -4.60 30.60
CA ASN A 7 -56.63 -4.57 31.06
C ASN A 7 -55.74 -4.28 29.82
N PRO A 8 -54.93 -3.20 29.82
CA PRO A 8 -54.04 -2.86 28.71
C PRO A 8 -52.59 -3.24 29.02
N GLY A 9 -51.83 -3.64 27.99
CA GLY A 9 -50.36 -3.61 28.06
C GLY A 9 -49.67 -4.66 27.20
N ASP A 10 -49.33 -4.29 25.96
CA ASP A 10 -48.04 -4.64 25.33
C ASP A 10 -47.81 -3.70 24.11
N PRO A 11 -46.60 -3.10 23.95
CA PRO A 11 -46.32 -2.19 22.84
C PRO A 11 -45.79 -2.92 21.59
N PRO A 12 -46.06 -2.42 20.36
CA PRO A 12 -45.48 -2.98 19.15
C PRO A 12 -44.04 -2.47 18.92
N VAL A 13 -43.07 -3.38 18.92
CA VAL A 13 -41.66 -3.10 18.58
C VAL A 13 -41.43 -3.39 17.09
N HIS A 14 -41.82 -2.48 16.20
CA HIS A 14 -41.41 -2.52 14.79
C HIS A 14 -41.37 -1.12 14.18
N SER A 15 -40.33 -0.33 14.48
CA SER A 15 -40.10 0.91 13.71
C SER A 15 -38.67 1.49 13.78
N SER A 16 -37.65 0.70 14.13
CA SER A 16 -36.28 1.26 14.30
C SER A 16 -35.21 0.64 13.41
N PHE A 17 -35.51 -0.41 12.63
CA PHE A 17 -34.51 -1.08 11.78
C PHE A 17 -34.40 -0.52 10.36
N LEU A 18 -35.40 0.22 9.87
CA LEU A 18 -35.39 0.79 8.51
C LEU A 18 -34.62 2.11 8.39
N SER A 19 -34.44 2.85 9.49
CA SER A 19 -33.71 4.14 9.47
C SER A 19 -32.19 3.99 9.55
N SER A 20 -31.68 2.86 10.06
CA SER A 20 -30.22 2.62 10.16
C SER A 20 -29.60 2.10 8.86
N LEU A 21 -30.41 1.53 7.96
CA LEU A 21 -29.95 1.02 6.66
C LEU A 21 -29.78 2.14 5.61
N ALA A 22 -30.54 3.24 5.74
CA ALA A 22 -30.45 4.38 4.84
C ALA A 22 -29.24 5.30 5.13
N LEU A 23 -28.79 5.37 6.38
CA LEU A 23 -27.62 6.19 6.76
C LEU A 23 -26.29 5.51 6.38
N ALA A 24 -26.27 4.17 6.28
CA ALA A 24 -25.11 3.41 5.78
C ALA A 24 -24.97 3.46 4.24
N TRP A 25 -26.08 3.64 3.51
CA TRP A 25 -26.06 3.81 2.05
C TRP A 25 -25.63 5.22 1.61
N ALA A 26 -25.88 6.25 2.42
CA ALA A 26 -25.48 7.63 2.11
C ALA A 26 -23.98 7.91 2.26
N LEU A 27 -23.23 7.04 2.95
CA LEU A 27 -21.76 7.15 3.10
C LEU A 27 -20.97 6.44 1.98
N LEU A 28 -21.63 5.71 1.08
CA LEU A 28 -21.00 5.03 -0.06
C LEU A 28 -21.07 5.83 -1.37
N ILE A 29 -21.64 7.04 -1.34
CA ILE A 29 -21.67 7.98 -2.47
C ILE A 29 -21.05 9.30 -2.02
N ALA A 30 -19.80 9.27 -1.56
CA ALA A 30 -18.98 10.48 -1.65
C ALA A 30 -18.76 10.75 -3.15
N PRO A 31 -19.10 11.94 -3.68
CA PRO A 31 -18.75 12.27 -5.05
C PRO A 31 -17.22 12.19 -5.17
N ALA A 32 -16.75 11.58 -6.26
CA ALA A 32 -15.35 11.49 -6.65
C ALA A 32 -14.70 12.86 -6.98
N ALA A 33 -15.04 13.91 -6.24
CA ALA A 33 -14.57 15.28 -6.45
C ALA A 33 -13.15 15.52 -5.90
N LEU A 34 -12.56 14.58 -5.15
CA LEU A 34 -11.15 14.64 -4.75
C LEU A 34 -10.20 13.93 -5.72
N ALA A 35 -10.70 13.37 -6.83
CA ALA A 35 -9.89 12.63 -7.79
C ALA A 35 -9.58 13.42 -9.08
N GLN A 36 -9.94 14.70 -9.19
CA GLN A 36 -9.85 15.42 -10.46
C GLN A 36 -8.41 15.84 -10.82
N TYR A 37 -7.53 16.10 -9.83
CA TYR A 37 -6.17 16.58 -10.06
C TYR A 37 -5.09 15.57 -9.65
N THR A 38 -5.13 14.38 -10.25
CA THR A 38 -4.24 13.25 -9.92
C THR A 38 -2.73 13.55 -10.07
N ARG A 39 -2.35 14.61 -10.80
CA ARG A 39 -0.95 14.93 -11.10
C ARG A 39 -0.34 16.07 -10.29
N ASP A 40 -1.10 16.73 -9.42
CA ASP A 40 -0.63 17.89 -8.66
C ASP A 40 0.63 17.62 -7.84
N THR A 41 0.68 16.49 -7.14
CA THR A 41 1.85 16.13 -6.31
C THR A 41 3.11 15.95 -7.17
N SER A 42 2.98 15.29 -8.32
CA SER A 42 4.11 15.06 -9.22
C SER A 42 4.55 16.35 -9.94
N ALA A 43 3.59 17.18 -10.34
CA ALA A 43 3.85 18.48 -10.96
C ALA A 43 4.55 19.44 -9.99
N ASN A 44 4.10 19.52 -8.73
CA ASN A 44 4.75 20.36 -7.72
C ASN A 44 6.19 19.93 -7.44
N LYS A 45 6.49 18.63 -7.42
CA LYS A 45 7.88 18.14 -7.31
C LYS A 45 8.76 18.60 -8.48
N LYS A 46 8.23 18.61 -9.71
CA LYS A 46 8.98 19.09 -10.88
C LYS A 46 9.13 20.60 -10.91
N ILE A 47 8.14 21.35 -10.43
CA ILE A 47 8.28 22.79 -10.19
C ILE A 47 9.39 23.06 -9.17
N ASP A 48 9.41 22.32 -8.06
CA ASP A 48 10.45 22.44 -7.03
C ASP A 48 11.83 22.04 -7.56
N GLU A 49 11.93 21.03 -8.42
CA GLU A 49 13.18 20.62 -9.09
C GLU A 49 13.70 21.73 -10.01
N ALA A 50 12.83 22.29 -10.86
CA ALA A 50 13.19 23.38 -11.77
C ALA A 50 13.75 24.59 -11.02
N VAL A 51 13.14 24.95 -9.90
CA VAL A 51 13.55 26.11 -9.10
C VAL A 51 14.77 25.80 -8.25
N ASN A 52 14.72 24.77 -7.42
CA ASN A 52 15.76 24.53 -6.40
C ASN A 52 17.01 23.84 -6.93
N MET A 53 16.96 23.25 -8.13
CA MET A 53 18.12 22.60 -8.75
C MET A 53 18.57 23.37 -9.98
N HIS A 54 17.72 23.49 -11.00
CA HIS A 54 18.17 24.01 -12.31
C HIS A 54 18.32 25.54 -12.30
N TYR A 55 17.35 26.29 -11.78
CA TYR A 55 17.43 27.75 -11.70
C TYR A 55 18.55 28.23 -10.77
N LEU A 56 18.71 27.62 -9.59
CA LEU A 56 19.81 27.96 -8.67
C LEU A 56 21.18 27.54 -9.21
N ALA A 57 21.27 26.52 -10.06
CA ALA A 57 22.48 26.16 -10.78
C ALA A 57 22.72 27.03 -12.03
N THR A 58 21.93 28.09 -12.25
CA THR A 58 21.96 28.97 -13.43
C THR A 58 21.71 28.25 -14.77
N ASP A 59 21.16 27.04 -14.73
CA ASP A 59 20.74 26.26 -15.90
C ASP A 59 19.31 26.66 -16.30
N PHE A 60 19.19 27.88 -16.83
CA PHE A 60 17.89 28.50 -17.12
C PHE A 60 17.13 27.79 -18.24
N ASP A 61 17.82 27.27 -19.26
CA ASP A 61 17.18 26.54 -20.35
C ASP A 61 16.56 25.23 -19.85
N LYS A 62 17.24 24.51 -18.95
CA LYS A 62 16.71 23.29 -18.34
C LYS A 62 15.61 23.59 -17.33
N ALA A 63 15.77 24.62 -16.50
CA ALA A 63 14.74 25.06 -15.55
C ALA A 63 13.43 25.39 -16.29
N GLU A 64 13.51 26.20 -17.35
CA GLU A 64 12.35 26.54 -18.18
C GLU A 64 11.79 25.31 -18.90
N GLY A 65 12.66 24.45 -19.44
CA GLY A 65 12.27 23.20 -20.09
C GLY A 65 11.48 22.26 -19.19
N VAL A 66 11.91 22.09 -17.93
CA VAL A 66 11.22 21.27 -16.92
C VAL A 66 9.84 21.85 -16.59
N LEU A 67 9.73 23.17 -16.41
CA LEU A 67 8.44 23.81 -16.13
C LEU A 67 7.47 23.73 -17.31
N LEU A 68 7.92 24.04 -18.53
CA LEU A 68 7.09 23.94 -19.73
C LEU A 68 6.71 22.48 -20.03
N GLY A 69 7.61 21.53 -19.78
CA GLY A 69 7.32 20.10 -19.84
C GLY A 69 6.26 19.70 -18.82
N THR A 70 6.34 20.21 -17.59
CA THR A 70 5.34 19.99 -16.55
C THR A 70 3.97 20.54 -16.95
N VAL A 71 3.92 21.75 -17.51
CA VAL A 71 2.67 22.36 -18.02
C VAL A 71 2.06 21.49 -19.14
N ARG A 72 2.87 21.01 -20.09
CA ARG A 72 2.38 20.14 -21.19
C ARG A 72 1.88 18.79 -20.67
N ALA A 73 2.59 18.18 -19.73
CA ALA A 73 2.24 16.89 -19.15
C ALA A 73 1.01 16.96 -18.24
N CYS A 74 0.64 18.14 -17.77
CA CYS A 74 -0.47 18.32 -16.83
C CYS A 74 -1.85 18.16 -17.48
N GLU A 75 -2.02 18.43 -18.78
CA GLU A 75 -3.31 18.37 -19.50
C GLU A 75 -4.50 18.88 -18.63
N ASP A 76 -5.57 18.09 -18.46
CA ASP A 76 -6.72 18.36 -17.59
C ASP A 76 -6.58 17.77 -16.16
N LYS A 77 -5.40 17.22 -15.83
CA LYS A 77 -5.13 16.43 -14.62
C LYS A 77 -4.38 17.17 -13.52
N CYS A 78 -4.06 18.45 -13.73
CA CYS A 78 -3.49 19.34 -12.72
C CYS A 78 -4.46 20.48 -12.38
N SER A 79 -4.41 20.95 -11.14
CA SER A 79 -5.20 22.09 -10.70
C SER A 79 -4.74 23.39 -11.37
N PRO A 80 -5.65 24.35 -11.60
CA PRO A 80 -5.29 25.68 -12.09
C PRO A 80 -4.21 26.35 -11.25
N GLN A 81 -4.22 26.13 -9.93
CA GLN A 81 -3.21 26.67 -8.99
C GLN A 81 -1.81 26.11 -9.25
N THR A 82 -1.70 24.79 -9.50
CA THR A 82 -0.40 24.15 -9.79
C THR A 82 0.16 24.61 -11.13
N LEU A 83 -0.70 24.72 -12.16
CA LEU A 83 -0.31 25.27 -13.46
C LEU A 83 0.06 26.75 -13.38
N ALA A 84 -0.68 27.55 -12.60
CA ALA A 84 -0.36 28.95 -12.36
C ALA A 84 1.00 29.12 -11.67
N ARG A 85 1.31 28.26 -10.69
CA ARG A 85 2.61 28.22 -10.02
C ARG A 85 3.74 27.90 -11.00
N ALA A 86 3.55 26.93 -11.89
CA ALA A 86 4.55 26.60 -12.92
C ALA A 86 4.81 27.80 -13.86
N TRP A 87 3.75 28.44 -14.37
CA TRP A 87 3.88 29.62 -15.21
C TRP A 87 4.48 30.84 -14.49
N MET A 88 4.21 31.00 -13.18
CA MET A 88 4.85 32.03 -12.36
C MET A 88 6.38 31.84 -12.34
N TYR A 89 6.87 30.61 -12.13
CA TYR A 89 8.31 30.35 -12.16
C TYR A 89 8.92 30.42 -13.57
N VAL A 90 8.18 30.09 -14.63
CA VAL A 90 8.63 30.38 -16.02
C VAL A 90 8.86 31.88 -16.20
N GLY A 91 7.97 32.71 -15.65
CA GLY A 91 8.13 34.16 -15.69
C GLY A 91 9.37 34.64 -14.92
N ILE A 92 9.67 34.06 -13.75
CA ILE A 92 10.90 34.35 -13.00
C ILE A 92 12.14 33.93 -13.79
N ILE A 93 12.17 32.73 -14.37
CA ILE A 93 13.32 32.24 -15.13
C ILE A 93 13.59 33.14 -16.34
N ARG A 94 12.55 33.50 -17.10
CA ARG A 94 12.69 34.40 -18.25
C ARG A 94 13.14 35.79 -17.84
N GLY A 95 12.50 36.38 -16.83
CA GLY A 95 12.79 37.74 -16.40
C GLY A 95 14.13 37.86 -15.68
N SER A 96 14.28 37.15 -14.56
CA SER A 96 15.46 37.24 -13.69
C SER A 96 16.65 36.43 -14.21
N GLY A 97 16.41 35.26 -14.80
CA GLY A 97 17.48 34.37 -15.27
C GLY A 97 17.98 34.72 -16.67
N ARG A 98 17.06 35.05 -17.60
CA ARG A 98 17.39 35.29 -19.01
C ARG A 98 17.34 36.75 -19.45
N ASN A 99 16.96 37.67 -18.56
CA ASN A 99 16.71 39.08 -18.90
C ASN A 99 15.66 39.29 -20.01
N ASP A 100 14.77 38.32 -20.22
CA ASP A 100 13.64 38.39 -21.16
C ASP A 100 12.37 38.85 -20.44
N ILE A 101 12.26 40.16 -20.23
CA ILE A 101 11.12 40.79 -19.55
C ILE A 101 9.83 40.65 -20.37
N SER A 102 9.92 40.61 -21.70
CA SER A 102 8.75 40.36 -22.57
C SER A 102 8.19 38.96 -22.35
N GLY A 103 9.03 37.92 -22.43
CA GLY A 103 8.61 36.55 -22.20
C GLY A 103 8.19 36.28 -20.76
N ALA A 104 8.74 37.04 -19.80
CA ALA A 104 8.28 37.01 -18.41
C ALA A 104 6.83 37.49 -18.28
N LYS A 105 6.47 38.61 -18.93
CA LYS A 105 5.09 39.14 -18.92
C LYS A 105 4.10 38.14 -19.51
N GLU A 106 4.43 37.47 -20.61
CA GLU A 106 3.58 36.44 -21.23
C GLU A 106 3.33 35.25 -20.28
N ALA A 107 4.38 34.81 -19.59
CA ALA A 107 4.27 33.73 -18.61
C ALA A 107 3.43 34.16 -17.39
N PHE A 108 3.61 35.37 -16.88
CA PHE A 108 2.81 35.91 -15.79
C PHE A 108 1.34 36.11 -16.18
N GLN A 109 1.05 36.53 -17.41
CA GLN A 109 -0.31 36.60 -17.94
C GLN A 109 -0.98 35.22 -17.94
N SER A 110 -0.23 34.20 -18.35
CA SER A 110 -0.69 32.80 -18.34
C SER A 110 -0.96 32.32 -16.90
N ALA A 111 -0.08 32.66 -15.95
CA ALA A 111 -0.26 32.33 -14.54
C ALA A 111 -1.52 32.98 -13.93
N LEU A 112 -1.71 34.28 -14.13
CA LEU A 112 -2.84 35.04 -13.59
C LEU A 112 -4.18 34.70 -14.25
N ALA A 113 -4.16 34.26 -15.52
CA ALA A 113 -5.35 33.73 -16.19
C ALA A 113 -5.82 32.40 -15.59
N LEU A 114 -4.90 31.59 -15.06
CA LEU A 114 -5.20 30.31 -14.41
C LEU A 114 -5.59 30.48 -12.93
N ASP A 115 -4.87 31.33 -12.20
CA ASP A 115 -5.18 31.67 -10.81
C ASP A 115 -4.94 33.16 -10.56
N PRO A 116 -6.02 33.97 -10.40
CA PRO A 116 -5.92 35.39 -10.06
C PRO A 116 -5.21 35.67 -8.73
N ASN A 117 -5.05 34.67 -7.85
CA ASN A 117 -4.41 34.82 -6.54
C ASN A 117 -2.95 34.37 -6.52
N VAL A 118 -2.38 33.96 -7.66
CA VAL A 118 -0.96 33.57 -7.74
C VAL A 118 -0.07 34.73 -7.27
N ARG A 119 0.93 34.43 -6.45
CA ARG A 119 1.86 35.43 -5.89
C ARG A 119 3.25 35.21 -6.45
N LEU A 120 3.94 36.29 -6.79
CA LEU A 120 5.34 36.24 -7.21
C LEU A 120 6.24 35.82 -6.05
N ASP A 121 7.19 34.94 -6.33
CA ASP A 121 8.28 34.62 -5.42
C ASP A 121 9.35 35.72 -5.46
N ALA A 122 9.17 36.73 -4.61
CA ALA A 122 10.02 37.91 -4.57
C ALA A 122 11.49 37.62 -4.18
N ALA A 123 11.78 36.45 -3.61
CA ALA A 123 13.14 36.06 -3.27
C ALA A 123 13.98 35.69 -4.51
N LEU A 124 13.32 35.31 -5.60
CA LEU A 124 13.97 34.89 -6.85
C LEU A 124 13.75 35.91 -8.00
N ALA A 125 12.89 36.90 -7.80
CA ALA A 125 12.58 37.95 -8.77
C ALA A 125 13.54 39.15 -8.64
N THR A 126 14.11 39.60 -9.76
CA THR A 126 14.77 40.91 -9.84
C THR A 126 13.74 42.05 -9.76
N ALA A 127 14.18 43.28 -9.50
CA ALA A 127 13.28 44.44 -9.40
C ALA A 127 12.49 44.67 -10.70
N GLU A 128 13.12 44.44 -11.84
CA GLU A 128 12.53 44.54 -13.18
C GLU A 128 11.47 43.45 -13.40
N THR A 129 11.76 42.22 -12.97
CA THR A 129 10.83 41.08 -13.06
C THR A 129 9.63 41.27 -12.14
N GLN A 130 9.83 41.82 -10.94
CA GLN A 130 8.76 42.20 -10.03
C GLN A 130 7.87 43.29 -10.61
N ALA A 131 8.46 44.31 -11.25
CA ALA A 131 7.70 45.36 -11.94
C ALA A 131 6.85 44.77 -13.08
N ALA A 132 7.42 43.84 -13.85
CA ALA A 132 6.71 43.15 -14.93
C ALA A 132 5.52 42.32 -14.42
N PHE A 133 5.67 41.62 -13.29
CA PHE A 133 4.55 40.90 -12.65
C PHE A 133 3.45 41.87 -12.19
N ASN A 134 3.82 42.97 -11.53
CA ASN A 134 2.86 43.95 -11.00
C ASN A 134 2.05 44.63 -12.12
N GLU A 135 2.72 44.96 -13.23
CA GLU A 135 2.09 45.53 -14.43
C GLU A 135 1.01 44.59 -14.99
N VAL A 136 1.32 43.30 -15.08
CA VAL A 136 0.36 42.29 -15.58
C VAL A 136 -0.76 42.00 -14.56
N ALA A 137 -0.45 42.02 -13.26
CA ALA A 137 -1.41 41.82 -12.18
C ALA A 137 -2.41 43.00 -12.01
N GLY A 138 -2.33 44.05 -12.85
CA GLY A 138 -3.21 45.21 -12.78
C GLY A 138 -2.96 46.08 -11.54
N SER A 139 -1.86 45.85 -10.84
CA SER A 139 -1.42 46.69 -9.73
C SER A 139 -0.59 47.83 -10.32
N GLY A 140 -1.21 49.02 -10.44
CA GLY A 140 -0.50 50.23 -10.88
C GLY A 140 0.80 50.47 -10.08
N PRO A 141 1.72 51.31 -10.60
CA PRO A 141 3.08 51.41 -10.08
C PRO A 141 3.07 51.77 -8.59
N VAL A 142 3.41 50.81 -7.73
CA VAL A 142 3.73 51.07 -6.34
C VAL A 142 5.17 51.56 -6.32
N THR A 143 5.35 52.83 -5.98
CA THR A 143 6.64 53.50 -5.81
C THR A 143 7.55 52.65 -4.91
N PRO A 144 8.79 52.32 -5.33
CA PRO A 144 9.75 51.66 -4.46
C PRO A 144 10.03 52.51 -3.23
N ALA A 145 9.95 51.91 -2.04
CA ALA A 145 10.49 52.52 -0.84
C ALA A 145 12.01 52.72 -1.04
N ALA A 146 12.48 53.93 -0.75
CA ALA A 146 13.84 54.38 -0.99
C ALA A 146 14.91 53.50 -0.31
N PRO A 147 16.07 53.28 -0.94
CA PRO A 147 17.25 52.71 -0.27
C PRO A 147 17.87 53.75 0.69
N PRO A 148 18.48 53.34 1.82
CA PRO A 148 19.41 54.19 2.54
C PRO A 148 20.64 54.49 1.65
N PRO A 149 21.25 55.69 1.76
CA PRO A 149 22.10 56.24 0.71
C PRO A 149 23.44 55.51 0.57
N ALA A 150 23.84 55.35 -0.70
CA ALA A 150 25.17 54.95 -1.11
C ALA A 150 26.22 56.01 -0.74
N GLN A 151 27.37 55.54 -0.27
CA GLN A 151 28.63 56.26 -0.42
C GLN A 151 29.44 55.54 -1.50
N VAL A 152 29.82 56.29 -2.54
CA VAL A 152 30.83 55.98 -3.57
C VAL A 152 32.11 56.71 -3.09
N PRO A 153 33.35 56.16 -3.20
CA PRO A 153 34.02 55.71 -4.44
C PRO A 153 34.92 54.46 -4.27
N ALA A 154 35.59 53.83 -5.25
CA ALA A 154 36.16 54.26 -6.53
C ALA A 154 36.39 53.06 -7.49
N GLU A 155 36.79 53.37 -8.73
CA GLU A 155 37.32 52.48 -9.78
C GLU A 155 38.76 51.96 -9.43
N PRO A 156 39.33 51.02 -10.22
CA PRO A 156 39.88 49.75 -9.75
C PRO A 156 41.35 49.83 -9.33
N GLU A 157 41.68 49.33 -8.14
CA GLU A 157 43.06 49.05 -7.72
C GLU A 157 43.15 47.63 -7.14
N ASP A 158 44.10 46.89 -7.71
CA ASP A 158 44.84 45.72 -7.24
C ASP A 158 44.20 44.71 -6.28
N VAL A 159 44.32 43.45 -6.72
CA VAL A 159 44.13 42.19 -5.99
C VAL A 159 44.86 42.26 -4.64
N ALA A 160 44.14 42.56 -3.55
CA ALA A 160 44.67 42.59 -2.20
C ALA A 160 44.45 41.24 -1.51
N ALA A 161 45.51 40.77 -0.86
CA ALA A 161 45.63 39.49 -0.14
C ALA A 161 44.52 39.24 0.89
N VAL A 162 44.27 37.95 1.14
CA VAL A 162 43.41 37.45 2.22
C VAL A 162 43.84 38.08 3.56
N PRO A 163 42.90 38.52 4.42
CA PRO A 163 43.25 39.09 5.72
C PRO A 163 44.09 38.11 6.52
N SER A 164 45.32 38.51 6.85
CA SER A 164 46.18 37.80 7.79
C SER A 164 45.48 37.74 9.15
N GLY A 165 45.24 36.53 9.64
CA GLY A 165 44.64 36.28 10.94
C GLY A 165 45.49 36.84 12.07
N GLU A 166 44.88 37.43 13.10
CA GLU A 166 45.59 37.81 14.31
C GLU A 166 46.14 36.53 14.97
N GLY A 167 47.47 36.36 14.94
CA GLY A 167 48.19 35.25 15.58
C GLY A 167 48.05 33.87 14.91
N LEU A 168 47.38 33.78 13.75
CA LEU A 168 47.15 32.53 13.04
C LEU A 168 47.41 32.66 11.53
N PHE A 169 48.34 31.86 11.02
CA PHE A 169 48.67 31.78 9.60
C PHE A 169 48.11 30.49 9.03
N CYS A 170 47.12 30.58 8.14
CA CYS A 170 46.49 29.42 7.54
C CYS A 170 46.58 29.41 6.01
N THR A 171 46.61 28.21 5.43
CA THR A 171 46.44 27.93 4.01
C THR A 171 45.12 27.17 3.81
N PRO A 172 44.46 27.27 2.63
CA PRO A 172 44.95 27.94 1.42
C PRO A 172 44.68 29.45 1.41
N ASP A 173 45.59 30.19 0.78
CA ASP A 173 45.47 31.63 0.50
C ASP A 173 45.27 31.80 -1.03
N VAL A 174 44.11 31.35 -1.51
CA VAL A 174 43.73 31.44 -2.92
C VAL A 174 42.32 32.03 -3.02
N PRO A 175 42.04 32.87 -4.03
CA PRO A 175 40.73 33.50 -4.17
C PRO A 175 39.65 32.53 -4.67
N GLU A 176 40.06 31.50 -5.43
CA GLU A 176 39.15 30.58 -6.12
C GLU A 176 39.59 29.14 -5.93
N ILE A 177 38.63 28.26 -5.64
CA ILE A 177 38.87 26.82 -5.51
C ILE A 177 37.89 26.09 -6.43
N GLU A 178 38.38 25.06 -7.08
CA GLU A 178 37.53 24.21 -7.92
C GLU A 178 36.43 23.50 -7.11
N THR A 179 35.21 23.50 -7.63
CA THR A 179 34.11 22.66 -7.12
C THR A 179 34.49 21.19 -7.11
N ARG A 180 33.78 20.41 -6.28
CA ARG A 180 33.98 18.97 -6.13
C ARG A 180 35.40 18.63 -5.67
N ARG A 181 36.09 19.53 -4.98
CA ARG A 181 37.41 19.27 -4.42
C ARG A 181 37.37 19.40 -2.91
N PRO A 182 37.93 18.46 -2.14
CA PRO A 182 38.16 18.66 -0.71
C PRO A 182 39.09 19.86 -0.49
N ILE A 183 38.85 20.67 0.54
CA ILE A 183 39.70 21.83 0.85
C ILE A 183 40.57 21.48 2.06
N PRO A 184 41.86 21.15 1.88
CA PRO A 184 42.79 20.98 2.99
C PRO A 184 43.11 22.36 3.58
N VAL A 185 42.82 22.53 4.87
CA VAL A 185 43.16 23.74 5.63
C VAL A 185 44.23 23.40 6.65
N GLU A 186 45.36 24.10 6.57
CA GLU A 186 46.47 23.99 7.50
C GLU A 186 46.70 25.33 8.19
N CYS A 187 46.83 25.34 9.51
CA CYS A 187 47.07 26.54 10.29
C CYS A 187 48.28 26.38 11.22
N ARG A 188 49.11 27.43 11.30
CA ARG A 188 50.25 27.56 12.23
C ARG A 188 50.10 28.81 13.08
N THR A 189 50.60 28.74 14.31
CA THR A 189 50.59 29.85 15.27
C THR A 189 51.87 29.81 16.08
N ASP A 190 52.37 30.99 16.45
CA ASP A 190 53.54 31.14 17.35
C ASP A 190 53.13 31.07 18.84
N GLU A 191 51.83 31.07 19.13
CA GLU A 191 51.24 30.99 20.47
C GLU A 191 50.93 29.54 20.90
N GLU A 192 50.89 29.25 22.20
CA GLU A 192 50.59 27.90 22.71
C GLU A 192 49.11 27.50 22.54
N ALA A 193 48.72 27.09 21.33
CA ALA A 193 47.38 26.54 21.05
C ALA A 193 47.28 25.04 21.40
N THR A 194 46.28 24.70 22.21
CA THR A 194 45.93 23.30 22.56
C THR A 194 44.86 22.71 21.64
N SER A 195 44.02 23.55 21.02
CA SER A 195 43.02 23.09 20.04
C SER A 195 42.69 24.17 19.00
N MET A 196 42.28 23.76 17.80
CA MET A 196 41.75 24.65 16.77
C MET A 196 40.43 24.11 16.21
N GLU A 197 39.45 25.00 16.04
CA GLU A 197 38.16 24.72 15.42
C GLU A 197 38.05 25.49 14.10
N LEU A 198 37.88 24.76 13.00
CA LEU A 198 37.53 25.32 11.69
C LEU A 198 36.02 25.37 11.55
N ARG A 199 35.46 26.47 11.08
CA ARG A 199 34.05 26.57 10.73
C ARG A 199 33.86 27.03 9.31
N TYR A 200 32.92 26.42 8.60
CA TYR A 200 32.66 26.73 7.20
C TYR A 200 31.17 26.84 6.90
N GLN A 201 30.84 27.60 5.85
CA GLN A 201 29.50 27.84 5.33
C GLN A 201 29.52 27.77 3.80
N SER A 202 28.78 26.81 3.25
CA SER A 202 28.59 26.64 1.80
C SER A 202 27.63 27.69 1.23
N PHE A 203 27.74 27.96 -0.08
CA PHE A 203 26.80 28.81 -0.80
C PHE A 203 25.35 28.36 -0.61
N GLY A 204 24.44 29.31 -0.34
CA GLY A 204 23.02 29.05 -0.11
C GLY A 204 22.65 28.46 1.26
N SER A 205 23.62 28.13 2.13
CA SER A 205 23.37 27.67 3.49
C SER A 205 23.42 28.84 4.48
N ASP A 206 22.47 28.92 5.41
CA ASP A 206 22.52 29.81 6.58
C ASP A 206 23.25 29.17 7.79
N THR A 207 23.57 27.88 7.70
CA THR A 207 24.22 27.10 8.76
C THR A 207 25.74 27.08 8.63
N TRP A 208 26.43 27.27 9.77
CA TRP A 208 27.88 27.10 9.92
C TRP A 208 28.20 25.70 10.47
N LYS A 209 28.99 24.92 9.73
CA LYS A 209 29.48 23.60 10.15
C LYS A 209 30.84 23.73 10.84
N THR A 210 31.13 22.87 11.81
CA THR A 210 32.37 22.91 12.61
C THR A 210 33.19 21.63 12.42
N LEU A 211 34.49 21.78 12.16
CA LEU A 211 35.48 20.70 12.12
C LEU A 211 36.55 20.95 13.18
N ARG A 212 36.86 19.92 13.96
CA ARG A 212 38.00 19.96 14.88
C ARG A 212 39.27 19.68 14.09
N MET A 213 40.26 20.56 14.18
CA MET A 213 41.54 20.37 13.51
C MET A 213 42.44 19.44 14.33
N THR A 214 43.29 18.68 13.64
CA THR A 214 44.21 17.71 14.24
C THR A 214 45.65 18.24 14.15
N LYS A 215 46.38 18.23 15.26
CA LYS A 215 47.80 18.65 15.29
C LYS A 215 48.68 17.63 14.56
N LYS A 216 49.46 18.09 13.57
CA LYS A 216 50.44 17.30 12.81
C LYS A 216 51.74 18.11 12.72
N GLY A 217 52.74 17.72 13.50
CA GLY A 217 53.96 18.51 13.64
C GLY A 217 53.71 19.83 14.36
N ASP A 218 54.12 20.93 13.74
CA ASP A 218 53.94 22.32 14.18
C ASP A 218 52.63 22.96 13.66
N ALA A 219 51.86 22.26 12.82
CA ALA A 219 50.62 22.74 12.25
C ALA A 219 49.37 22.00 12.76
N PHE A 220 48.21 22.63 12.64
CA PHE A 220 46.90 22.00 12.79
C PHE A 220 46.26 21.86 11.42
N ARG A 221 45.77 20.65 11.09
CA ARG A 221 45.18 20.32 9.79
C ARG A 221 43.74 19.86 9.92
N ALA A 222 42.89 20.28 9.00
CA ALA A 222 41.56 19.72 8.76
C ALA A 222 41.25 19.72 7.27
N THR A 223 40.44 18.77 6.81
CA THR A 223 39.97 18.75 5.42
C THR A 223 38.48 19.03 5.42
N ILE A 224 38.08 20.11 4.75
CA ILE A 224 36.67 20.36 4.44
C ILE A 224 36.24 19.31 3.40
N PRO A 225 35.18 18.54 3.68
CA PRO A 225 34.86 17.38 2.90
C PRO A 225 34.16 17.77 1.60
N CYS A 226 34.19 16.86 0.63
CA CYS A 226 33.79 17.17 -0.74
C CYS A 226 32.31 17.52 -0.91
N GLU A 227 31.46 16.98 -0.03
CA GLU A 227 30.03 17.25 0.00
C GLU A 227 29.72 18.72 0.27
N ALA A 228 30.66 19.45 0.89
CA ALA A 228 30.52 20.88 1.15
C ALA A 228 30.87 21.75 -0.06
N THR A 229 31.61 21.22 -1.05
CA THR A 229 32.18 21.99 -2.17
C THR A 229 31.51 21.68 -3.52
N GLN A 230 30.30 21.12 -3.49
CA GLN A 230 29.56 20.71 -4.69
C GLN A 230 28.94 21.88 -5.46
N ILE A 231 28.70 23.02 -4.80
CA ILE A 231 27.93 24.14 -5.36
C ILE A 231 28.87 25.31 -5.64
N GLN A 232 28.80 25.89 -6.83
CA GLN A 232 29.54 27.10 -7.20
C GLN A 232 29.07 28.31 -6.39
N GLY A 233 29.96 29.25 -6.12
CA GLY A 233 29.66 30.50 -5.41
C GLY A 233 30.44 30.69 -4.12
N SER A 234 29.99 31.65 -3.31
CA SER A 234 30.66 32.06 -2.07
C SER A 234 30.77 30.92 -1.07
N PHE A 235 31.99 30.63 -0.63
CA PHE A 235 32.30 29.64 0.39
C PHE A 235 33.12 30.30 1.51
N ARG A 236 32.56 30.34 2.71
CA ARG A 236 33.11 31.12 3.82
C ARG A 236 33.71 30.22 4.88
N VAL A 237 34.86 30.60 5.41
CA VAL A 237 35.56 29.86 6.47
C VAL A 237 36.08 30.81 7.54
N TYR A 238 36.18 30.33 8.77
CA TYR A 238 37.04 30.93 9.78
C TYR A 238 37.59 29.87 10.74
N VAL A 239 38.74 30.13 11.35
CA VAL A 239 39.38 29.23 12.33
C VAL A 239 39.59 29.96 13.64
N ARG A 240 39.38 29.26 14.76
CA ARG A 240 39.68 29.74 16.12
C ARG A 240 40.66 28.81 16.81
N ALA A 241 41.77 29.36 17.29
CA ALA A 241 42.74 28.68 18.14
C ALA A 241 42.44 28.96 19.62
N LYS A 242 42.55 27.92 20.47
CA LYS A 242 42.33 28.01 21.91
C LYS A 242 43.48 27.38 22.68
N ASP A 243 43.84 27.99 23.81
CA ASP A 243 44.82 27.45 24.77
C ASP A 243 44.22 26.32 25.64
N ALA A 244 44.99 25.81 26.60
CA ALA A 244 44.58 24.75 27.52
C ALA A 244 43.43 25.17 28.47
N SER A 245 43.23 26.48 28.69
CA SER A 245 42.14 27.03 29.49
C SER A 245 40.86 27.28 28.68
N GLY A 246 40.93 27.11 27.36
CA GLY A 246 39.83 27.34 26.42
C GLY A 246 39.70 28.79 25.95
N VAL A 247 40.67 29.65 26.29
CA VAL A 247 40.72 31.06 25.86
C VAL A 247 41.24 31.14 24.43
N ALA A 248 40.65 32.03 23.61
CA ALA A 248 41.06 32.22 22.23
C ALA A 248 42.44 32.90 22.16
N VAL A 249 43.37 32.27 21.44
CA VAL A 249 44.77 32.74 21.29
C VAL A 249 45.14 33.11 19.85
N GLY A 250 44.22 32.92 18.90
CA GLY A 250 44.39 33.36 17.52
C GLY A 250 43.15 33.04 16.66
N GLU A 251 42.94 33.81 15.61
CA GLU A 251 41.83 33.62 14.65
C GLU A 251 42.31 33.81 13.21
N TRP A 252 41.77 33.02 12.27
CA TRP A 252 41.89 33.25 10.82
C TRP A 252 40.50 33.49 10.26
N GLY A 253 40.19 34.76 9.99
CA GLY A 253 38.83 35.24 9.80
C GLY A 253 37.98 35.13 11.07
N SER A 254 36.76 35.65 11.00
CA SER A 254 35.76 35.54 12.07
C SER A 254 34.37 35.29 11.49
N LYS A 255 33.37 35.02 12.34
CA LYS A 255 31.98 34.90 11.85
C LYS A 255 31.46 36.22 11.23
N ALA A 256 31.96 37.37 11.67
CA ALA A 256 31.56 38.68 11.15
C ALA A 256 32.34 39.08 9.88
N GLN A 257 33.60 38.66 9.79
CA GLN A 257 34.47 38.86 8.64
C GLN A 257 35.17 37.55 8.30
N PRO A 258 34.48 36.61 7.64
CA PRO A 258 35.05 35.32 7.31
C PRO A 258 36.06 35.45 6.16
N VAL A 259 36.96 34.48 6.08
CA VAL A 259 37.74 34.25 4.87
C VAL A 259 36.81 33.69 3.81
N GLU A 260 36.83 34.25 2.61
CA GLU A 260 35.92 33.89 1.53
C GLU A 260 36.70 33.33 0.34
N PHE A 261 36.31 32.13 -0.09
CA PHE A 261 36.71 31.52 -1.34
C PHE A 261 35.54 31.56 -2.31
N VAL A 262 35.82 31.66 -3.59
CA VAL A 262 34.81 31.45 -4.64
C VAL A 262 34.96 30.03 -5.19
N LEU A 263 33.92 29.21 -5.05
CA LEU A 263 33.90 27.89 -5.68
C LEU A 263 33.53 28.03 -7.16
N VAL A 264 34.43 27.60 -8.03
CA VAL A 264 34.30 27.73 -9.49
C VAL A 264 34.45 26.37 -10.17
N GLU A 265 33.87 26.20 -11.36
CA GLU A 265 34.03 24.92 -12.08
C GLU A 265 35.46 24.70 -12.59
N GLN A 266 36.18 25.77 -12.93
CA GLN A 266 37.59 25.76 -13.30
C GLN A 266 38.27 26.96 -12.66
N SER A 267 39.41 26.75 -12.01
CA SER A 267 40.23 27.82 -11.41
C SER A 267 41.57 27.89 -12.12
N ALA A 268 42.10 29.10 -12.29
CA ALA A 268 43.47 29.32 -12.75
C ALA A 268 44.51 29.19 -11.60
N ALA A 269 44.05 29.19 -10.35
CA ALA A 269 44.90 28.98 -9.18
C ALA A 269 45.23 27.49 -9.00
N ASP A 270 46.43 27.22 -8.47
CA ASP A 270 46.82 25.86 -8.13
C ASP A 270 45.87 25.26 -7.07
N PRO A 271 45.44 23.99 -7.20
CA PRO A 271 44.57 23.38 -6.23
C PRO A 271 45.18 23.35 -4.82
N PRO A 272 44.38 23.61 -3.77
CA PRO A 272 44.88 23.64 -2.41
C PRO A 272 45.38 22.26 -1.96
N ALA A 273 46.51 22.26 -1.24
CA ALA A 273 47.15 21.06 -0.72
C ALA A 273 47.71 21.32 0.69
N PHE A 274 47.96 20.24 1.45
CA PHE A 274 48.79 20.36 2.65
C PHE A 274 50.26 20.52 2.25
N ASP A 275 51.05 21.19 3.10
CA ASP A 275 52.48 21.35 2.87
C ASP A 275 53.16 19.97 2.72
N GLY A 276 53.80 19.78 1.56
CA GLY A 276 54.53 18.56 1.20
C GLY A 276 53.66 17.40 0.67
N GLU A 277 52.35 17.57 0.50
CA GLU A 277 51.43 16.56 -0.04
C GLU A 277 50.84 17.03 -1.38
N PRO A 278 50.52 16.13 -2.33
CA PRO A 278 49.81 16.51 -3.54
C PRO A 278 48.38 17.00 -3.21
N PRO A 279 47.80 17.91 -4.00
CA PRO A 279 46.43 18.37 -3.78
C PRO A 279 45.44 17.20 -3.88
N PRO A 280 44.43 17.12 -2.99
CA PRO A 280 43.39 16.10 -3.09
C PRO A 280 42.71 16.16 -4.45
N GLU A 281 42.54 15.02 -5.11
CA GLU A 281 41.85 14.95 -6.41
C GLU A 281 40.43 15.54 -6.32
N ARG A 282 39.91 16.04 -7.45
CA ARG A 282 38.48 16.35 -7.52
C ARG A 282 37.73 15.04 -7.32
N CYS A 283 36.78 15.05 -6.42
CA CYS A 283 35.83 13.97 -6.27
C CYS A 283 35.13 13.75 -7.60
N PRO A 284 34.71 12.50 -7.88
CA PRO A 284 33.86 12.23 -9.02
C PRO A 284 32.72 13.25 -9.00
N ALA A 285 32.42 13.82 -10.17
CA ALA A 285 31.13 14.49 -10.30
C ALA A 285 30.08 13.50 -9.82
N LYS A 286 29.03 14.02 -9.19
CA LYS A 286 27.79 13.28 -9.02
C LYS A 286 27.22 13.11 -10.44
N GLU A 287 27.84 12.23 -11.24
CA GLU A 287 27.60 12.11 -12.68
C GLU A 287 26.23 11.48 -12.88
N GLU A 288 25.29 12.32 -13.28
CA GLU A 288 24.29 11.97 -14.26
C GLU A 288 24.93 12.24 -15.64
N CYS A 289 25.72 11.29 -16.20
CA CYS A 289 26.15 11.39 -17.62
C CYS A 289 24.86 11.33 -18.46
N PRO A 290 24.51 12.40 -19.22
CA PRO A 290 23.27 12.45 -19.97
C PRO A 290 23.25 11.37 -21.06
N PRO A 291 22.10 10.70 -21.28
CA PRO A 291 21.96 9.72 -22.34
C PRO A 291 21.97 10.45 -23.69
N ASP A 292 23.15 10.60 -24.31
CA ASP A 292 23.43 10.82 -25.74
C ASP A 292 24.80 11.52 -26.02
N PHE A 293 25.69 11.67 -25.02
CA PHE A 293 27.00 12.28 -25.27
C PHE A 293 28.07 11.24 -25.71
N PRO A 294 28.67 11.35 -26.91
CA PRO A 294 29.69 10.42 -27.38
C PRO A 294 31.00 10.58 -26.59
N GLY A 295 31.45 9.51 -25.91
CA GLY A 295 32.74 9.47 -25.19
C GLY A 295 32.70 8.96 -23.75
N CYS A 296 31.51 8.72 -23.16
CA CYS A 296 31.36 8.01 -21.87
C CYS A 296 31.62 6.50 -22.10
N ASP A 297 32.88 6.07 -22.22
CA ASP A 297 33.26 4.64 -22.22
C ASP A 297 33.40 4.15 -20.77
N SER A 298 32.33 3.55 -20.23
CA SER A 298 32.44 2.48 -19.21
C SER A 298 31.10 1.75 -19.03
N GLY A 299 31.00 0.59 -19.68
CA GLY A 299 29.99 -0.42 -19.40
C GLY A 299 28.79 -0.36 -20.36
N LYS A 300 28.49 -1.49 -21.00
CA LYS A 300 27.28 -1.67 -21.81
C LYS A 300 26.04 -1.17 -21.04
N PRO A 301 25.13 -0.40 -21.66
CA PRO A 301 23.88 -0.05 -21.01
C PRO A 301 23.05 -1.32 -20.85
N SER A 302 22.88 -1.78 -19.61
CA SER A 302 21.85 -2.75 -19.25
C SER A 302 20.53 -2.00 -19.10
N GLY A 303 19.86 -1.78 -20.22
CA GLY A 303 18.54 -1.16 -20.28
C GLY A 303 17.83 -1.48 -21.58
N GLY A 304 16.51 -1.53 -21.55
CA GLY A 304 15.67 -1.71 -22.72
C GLY A 304 15.42 -0.38 -23.45
N ASN A 305 14.41 -0.36 -24.32
CA ASN A 305 14.15 0.77 -25.22
C ASN A 305 12.96 1.65 -24.79
N VAL A 306 12.29 1.34 -23.68
CA VAL A 306 11.11 2.07 -23.22
C VAL A 306 11.53 3.31 -22.43
N ASP A 307 11.10 4.47 -22.92
CA ASP A 307 11.35 5.78 -22.31
C ASP A 307 10.55 6.01 -21.03
N TRP A 308 10.94 7.03 -20.26
CA TRP A 308 10.22 7.47 -19.07
C TRP A 308 8.75 7.79 -19.42
N GLY A 309 7.81 7.31 -18.61
CA GLY A 309 6.38 7.40 -18.86
C GLY A 309 5.82 6.32 -19.81
N GLY A 310 6.69 5.49 -20.42
CA GLY A 310 6.28 4.38 -21.27
C GLY A 310 5.78 3.17 -20.47
N ALA A 311 4.82 2.44 -21.03
CA ALA A 311 4.30 1.22 -20.41
C ALA A 311 5.37 0.11 -20.38
N CYS A 312 5.48 -0.58 -19.25
CA CYS A 312 6.45 -1.65 -19.05
C CYS A 312 5.86 -2.80 -18.22
N ASP A 313 6.36 -3.99 -18.48
CA ASP A 313 6.10 -5.20 -17.70
C ASP A 313 7.24 -5.50 -16.72
N ASN A 314 8.47 -5.07 -17.02
CA ASN A 314 9.63 -5.23 -16.15
C ASN A 314 10.70 -4.16 -16.45
N SER A 315 11.58 -3.86 -15.48
CA SER A 315 12.54 -2.76 -15.61
C SER A 315 13.64 -3.00 -16.66
N SER A 316 13.81 -4.22 -17.17
CA SER A 316 14.75 -4.48 -18.26
C SER A 316 14.25 -3.95 -19.62
N GLN A 317 12.95 -3.62 -19.71
CA GLN A 317 12.37 -2.93 -20.87
C GLN A 317 12.63 -1.43 -20.81
N CYS A 318 12.82 -0.86 -19.62
CA CYS A 318 13.04 0.56 -19.43
C CYS A 318 14.48 0.93 -19.79
N LYS A 319 14.68 2.14 -20.34
CA LYS A 319 16.01 2.69 -20.59
C LYS A 319 16.84 2.75 -19.32
N ALA A 320 18.16 2.72 -19.49
CA ALA A 320 19.12 2.76 -18.39
C ALA A 320 18.80 3.92 -17.42
N GLY A 321 18.79 3.63 -16.11
CA GLY A 321 18.43 4.59 -15.07
C GLY A 321 16.93 4.67 -14.72
N LEU A 322 16.07 3.91 -15.41
CA LEU A 322 14.64 3.83 -15.13
C LEU A 322 14.25 2.47 -14.54
N LEU A 323 13.18 2.47 -13.74
CA LEU A 323 12.58 1.28 -13.16
C LEU A 323 11.11 1.18 -13.55
N CYS A 324 10.64 -0.06 -13.74
CA CYS A 324 9.23 -0.29 -14.01
C CYS A 324 8.43 -0.24 -12.70
N ILE A 325 7.81 0.91 -12.44
CA ILE A 325 7.03 1.18 -11.23
C ILE A 325 5.56 1.27 -11.63
N ASP A 326 4.73 0.40 -11.05
CA ASP A 326 3.29 0.32 -11.34
C ASP A 326 2.94 0.17 -12.84
N GLY A 327 3.85 -0.43 -13.61
CA GLY A 327 3.67 -0.67 -15.06
C GLY A 327 4.07 0.50 -15.95
N THR A 328 4.75 1.49 -15.41
CA THR A 328 5.30 2.63 -16.16
C THR A 328 6.80 2.80 -15.84
N CYS A 329 7.61 3.12 -16.84
CA CYS A 329 9.03 3.40 -16.62
C CYS A 329 9.19 4.75 -15.91
N GLU A 330 9.71 4.71 -14.68
CA GLU A 330 9.81 5.83 -13.76
C GLU A 330 11.27 5.99 -13.28
N THR A 331 11.61 7.15 -12.73
CA THR A 331 12.95 7.37 -12.15
C THR A 331 13.15 6.47 -10.93
N ALA A 332 14.32 5.84 -10.85
CA ALA A 332 14.65 5.00 -9.70
C ALA A 332 14.60 5.79 -8.38
N PRO A 333 13.82 5.35 -7.37
CA PRO A 333 13.78 6.02 -6.07
C PRO A 333 15.09 5.85 -5.32
N SER A 334 15.37 6.81 -4.44
CA SER A 334 16.44 6.70 -3.45
C SER A 334 16.11 5.63 -2.41
N CYS A 335 17.13 4.97 -1.89
CA CYS A 335 17.01 3.91 -0.88
C CYS A 335 18.18 3.97 0.10
N GLU A 336 18.00 3.43 1.30
CA GLU A 336 19.10 3.17 2.24
C GLU A 336 19.42 1.67 2.29
N THR A 337 18.40 0.84 2.11
CA THR A 337 18.46 -0.61 2.13
C THR A 337 17.70 -1.21 0.96
N SER A 338 18.03 -2.44 0.58
CA SER A 338 17.34 -3.13 -0.53
C SER A 338 15.84 -3.35 -0.28
N SER A 339 15.37 -3.26 0.97
CA SER A 339 13.93 -3.32 1.28
C SER A 339 13.16 -2.04 0.97
N ASP A 340 13.85 -0.91 0.78
CA ASP A 340 13.23 0.37 0.43
C ASP A 340 12.90 0.44 -1.06
N CYS A 341 13.41 -0.52 -1.83
CA CYS A 341 13.25 -0.57 -3.27
C CYS A 341 11.96 -1.28 -3.68
N PRO A 342 11.05 -0.60 -4.41
CA PRO A 342 9.87 -1.24 -4.99
C PRO A 342 10.25 -2.37 -5.95
N VAL A 343 11.37 -2.17 -6.65
CA VAL A 343 12.04 -3.09 -7.57
C VAL A 343 13.55 -2.83 -7.49
N GLY A 344 14.39 -3.83 -7.76
CA GLY A 344 15.85 -3.76 -7.58
C GLY A 344 16.37 -3.88 -6.14
N SER A 345 17.69 -3.94 -6.02
CA SER A 345 18.41 -3.80 -4.77
C SER A 345 18.85 -2.34 -4.59
N CYS A 346 19.16 -1.96 -3.35
CA CYS A 346 19.72 -0.65 -3.12
C CYS A 346 21.20 -0.65 -3.47
N VAL A 347 21.55 0.06 -4.54
CA VAL A 347 22.92 0.18 -5.03
C VAL A 347 23.28 1.67 -5.02
N ASN A 348 24.27 2.04 -4.22
CA ASN A 348 24.75 3.43 -4.11
C ASN A 348 23.63 4.45 -3.80
N GLY A 349 22.69 4.07 -2.92
CA GLY A 349 21.61 4.95 -2.48
C GLY A 349 20.45 5.14 -3.47
N LYS A 350 20.44 4.39 -4.59
CA LYS A 350 19.33 4.33 -5.54
C LYS A 350 18.94 2.88 -5.82
N CYS A 351 17.67 2.67 -6.12
CA CYS A 351 17.18 1.34 -6.49
C CYS A 351 17.66 0.97 -7.90
N ALA A 352 18.31 -0.17 -8.05
CA ALA A 352 18.86 -0.62 -9.32
C ALA A 352 18.65 -2.13 -9.51
N ILE A 353 18.59 -2.58 -10.77
CA ILE A 353 18.63 -4.01 -11.09
C ILE A 353 20.08 -4.36 -11.45
N ASP A 354 20.67 -5.27 -10.68
CA ASP A 354 21.98 -5.84 -10.96
C ASP A 354 21.94 -6.66 -12.27
N PRO A 355 22.78 -6.36 -13.29
CA PRO A 355 22.83 -7.10 -14.54
C PRO A 355 23.47 -8.50 -14.42
N ASP A 356 24.29 -8.76 -13.39
CA ASP A 356 24.98 -10.05 -13.15
C ASP A 356 24.53 -10.76 -11.85
N GLY A 357 23.77 -10.07 -11.00
CA GLY A 357 23.10 -10.64 -9.83
C GLY A 357 21.86 -11.47 -10.22
N PRO A 358 21.37 -12.37 -9.35
CA PRO A 358 20.06 -12.97 -9.57
C PRO A 358 19.06 -11.81 -9.71
N ALA A 359 18.18 -11.85 -10.71
CA ALA A 359 17.28 -10.77 -11.15
C ALA A 359 16.26 -10.34 -10.07
N GLU A 360 16.73 -9.93 -8.90
CA GLU A 360 16.08 -9.93 -7.59
C GLU A 360 15.79 -8.53 -7.09
N ALA A 361 15.13 -7.74 -7.92
CA ALA A 361 13.81 -7.22 -7.57
C ALA A 361 13.18 -6.60 -8.83
N GLY A 362 11.89 -6.87 -9.02
CA GLY A 362 11.09 -6.56 -10.20
C GLY A 362 9.65 -6.42 -9.72
N PRO A 363 8.76 -5.85 -10.55
CA PRO A 363 7.39 -5.58 -10.14
C PRO A 363 6.77 -6.85 -9.54
N TYR A 364 6.03 -6.68 -8.46
CA TYR A 364 5.35 -7.80 -7.84
C TYR A 364 4.54 -8.56 -8.87
N LYS A 365 4.55 -9.90 -8.76
CA LYS A 365 3.80 -10.73 -9.69
C LYS A 365 2.34 -10.30 -9.65
N LYS A 366 1.80 -9.89 -10.80
CA LYS A 366 0.43 -9.38 -10.88
C LYS A 366 -0.59 -10.51 -10.93
N ASN A 367 -0.18 -11.71 -11.35
CA ASN A 367 -1.05 -12.86 -11.47
C ASN A 367 -0.60 -13.93 -10.50
N TRP A 368 -1.53 -14.43 -9.69
CA TRP A 368 -1.29 -15.49 -8.72
C TRP A 368 -2.23 -16.64 -9.00
N ILE A 369 -1.69 -17.85 -9.05
CA ILE A 369 -2.49 -19.08 -9.13
C ILE A 369 -2.26 -19.86 -7.85
N GLY A 370 -3.31 -20.34 -7.20
CA GLY A 370 -3.18 -21.10 -5.95
C GLY A 370 -3.96 -22.39 -5.95
N LEU A 371 -3.44 -23.38 -5.23
CA LEU A 371 -4.16 -24.61 -4.90
C LEU A 371 -4.41 -24.61 -3.40
N HIS A 372 -5.67 -24.79 -2.99
CA HIS A 372 -6.11 -24.72 -1.60
C HIS A 372 -6.90 -25.97 -1.22
N VAL A 373 -6.79 -26.38 0.04
CA VAL A 373 -7.70 -27.33 0.68
C VAL A 373 -8.48 -26.58 1.74
N ALA A 374 -9.80 -26.73 1.72
CA ALA A 374 -10.72 -26.07 2.64
C ALA A 374 -11.57 -27.08 3.40
N GLN A 375 -11.98 -26.74 4.62
CA GLN A 375 -12.91 -27.53 5.41
C GLN A 375 -14.08 -26.66 5.83
N ASP A 376 -15.30 -27.05 5.48
CA ASP A 376 -16.49 -26.34 5.93
C ASP A 376 -16.84 -26.72 7.37
N VAL A 377 -17.22 -25.72 8.16
CA VAL A 377 -17.75 -25.86 9.52
C VAL A 377 -19.05 -25.09 9.58
N ALA A 378 -20.18 -25.81 9.55
CA ALA A 378 -21.50 -25.21 9.54
C ALA A 378 -22.01 -24.98 10.95
N PHE A 379 -22.68 -23.87 11.18
CA PHE A 379 -23.47 -23.67 12.40
C PHE A 379 -24.84 -24.33 12.23
N VAL A 380 -25.16 -25.27 13.12
CA VAL A 380 -26.38 -26.07 13.07
C VAL A 380 -27.13 -25.94 14.38
N SER A 381 -28.45 -25.78 14.27
CA SER A 381 -29.38 -25.75 15.39
C SER A 381 -30.76 -26.00 14.82
N ALA A 382 -31.50 -26.93 15.42
CA ALA A 382 -32.85 -27.26 14.98
C ALA A 382 -33.52 -28.22 15.97
N ASN A 383 -34.85 -28.23 15.97
CA ASN A 383 -35.64 -29.14 16.78
C ASN A 383 -36.31 -30.18 15.88
N ASP A 384 -36.43 -31.41 16.38
CA ASP A 384 -37.12 -32.52 15.71
C ASP A 384 -36.63 -32.77 14.27
N VAL A 385 -35.31 -32.73 14.06
CA VAL A 385 -34.66 -32.65 12.73
C VAL A 385 -34.96 -33.82 11.79
N CYS A 386 -35.22 -35.01 12.34
CA CYS A 386 -35.51 -36.21 11.57
C CYS A 386 -37.01 -36.53 11.51
N SER A 387 -37.87 -35.72 12.13
CA SER A 387 -39.31 -35.83 11.88
C SER A 387 -39.62 -35.49 10.41
N PRO A 388 -40.70 -36.03 9.83
CA PRO A 388 -41.10 -35.68 8.47
C PRO A 388 -41.22 -34.17 8.24
N GLU A 389 -41.80 -33.44 9.19
CA GLU A 389 -41.91 -31.98 9.15
C GLU A 389 -40.55 -31.27 9.28
N GLY A 390 -39.67 -31.77 10.16
CA GLY A 390 -38.31 -31.26 10.33
C GLY A 390 -37.47 -31.41 9.06
N GLN A 391 -37.52 -32.59 8.43
CA GLN A 391 -36.83 -32.84 7.15
C GLN A 391 -37.36 -31.92 6.04
N ALA A 392 -38.69 -31.75 5.94
CA ALA A 392 -39.33 -30.93 4.90
C ALA A 392 -39.09 -29.41 5.07
N SER A 393 -39.17 -28.89 6.29
CA SER A 393 -39.17 -27.44 6.56
C SER A 393 -37.81 -26.88 6.97
N GLN A 394 -36.93 -27.71 7.53
CA GLN A 394 -35.66 -27.26 8.12
C GLN A 394 -34.44 -27.68 7.28
N SER A 395 -34.64 -28.17 6.05
CA SER A 395 -33.56 -28.57 5.12
C SER A 395 -32.60 -29.61 5.70
N PHE A 396 -33.17 -30.62 6.37
CA PHE A 396 -32.46 -31.80 6.83
C PHE A 396 -32.83 -33.01 5.98
N SER A 397 -31.89 -33.93 5.82
CA SER A 397 -32.17 -35.28 5.31
C SER A 397 -31.55 -36.28 6.25
N CYS A 398 -32.36 -37.19 6.78
CA CYS A 398 -31.90 -38.19 7.74
C CYS A 398 -31.76 -39.56 7.08
N TYR A 399 -30.67 -40.24 7.38
CA TYR A 399 -30.35 -41.58 6.91
C TYR A 399 -29.89 -42.42 8.10
N TYR A 400 -30.10 -43.74 8.04
CA TYR A 400 -29.50 -44.62 9.04
C TYR A 400 -27.99 -44.44 9.07
N ALA A 401 -27.39 -44.37 10.26
CA ALA A 401 -25.99 -43.99 10.41
C ALA A 401 -25.06 -44.87 9.56
N GLY A 402 -24.18 -44.22 8.79
CA GLY A 402 -23.26 -44.91 7.87
C GLY A 402 -23.86 -45.32 6.53
N SER A 403 -25.17 -45.13 6.33
CA SER A 403 -25.84 -45.32 5.04
C SER A 403 -26.04 -44.00 4.30
N THR A 404 -25.97 -44.07 2.97
CA THR A 404 -26.34 -42.97 2.06
C THR A 404 -27.49 -43.36 1.14
N THR A 405 -28.03 -44.56 1.31
CA THR A 405 -29.13 -45.12 0.50
C THR A 405 -30.36 -45.42 1.35
N ASP A 406 -30.17 -45.66 2.65
CA ASP A 406 -31.24 -46.05 3.55
C ASP A 406 -31.74 -44.80 4.28
N ALA A 407 -32.64 -44.07 3.60
CA ALA A 407 -33.29 -42.90 4.13
C ALA A 407 -34.17 -43.24 5.34
N PHE A 408 -34.13 -42.40 6.38
CA PHE A 408 -35.06 -42.49 7.50
C PHE A 408 -36.34 -41.72 7.16
N VAL A 409 -37.42 -42.46 6.98
CA VAL A 409 -38.73 -41.97 6.53
C VAL A 409 -39.84 -42.15 7.55
N ASP A 410 -39.51 -42.74 8.71
CA ASP A 410 -40.44 -43.03 9.78
C ASP A 410 -40.52 -41.89 10.80
N HIS A 411 -41.29 -42.10 11.87
CA HIS A 411 -41.49 -41.08 12.90
C HIS A 411 -40.53 -41.31 14.07
N PRO A 412 -39.65 -40.35 14.39
CA PRO A 412 -38.85 -40.44 15.59
C PRO A 412 -39.69 -40.06 16.83
N TYR A 413 -39.33 -40.59 17.99
CA TYR A 413 -39.83 -40.09 19.27
C TYR A 413 -39.57 -38.58 19.37
N PRO A 414 -40.57 -37.75 19.75
CA PRO A 414 -40.41 -36.29 19.77
C PRO A 414 -39.30 -35.79 20.72
N GLY A 415 -38.65 -34.69 20.38
CA GLY A 415 -37.63 -34.03 21.20
C GLY A 415 -36.19 -34.33 20.80
N VAL A 416 -35.96 -34.91 19.62
CA VAL A 416 -34.61 -35.08 19.06
C VAL A 416 -34.14 -33.75 18.49
N ASN A 417 -33.45 -32.98 19.33
CA ASN A 417 -32.99 -31.63 19.00
C ASN A 417 -31.48 -31.60 18.75
N ILE A 418 -31.06 -30.81 17.77
CA ILE A 418 -29.68 -30.39 17.62
C ILE A 418 -29.54 -29.05 18.34
N GLY A 419 -28.86 -29.08 19.49
CA GLY A 419 -28.48 -27.86 20.19
C GLY A 419 -27.61 -26.95 19.33
N SER A 420 -27.59 -25.65 19.63
CA SER A 420 -26.76 -24.70 18.88
C SER A 420 -25.28 -25.08 18.96
N GLY A 421 -24.67 -25.37 17.81
CA GLY A 421 -23.30 -25.82 17.74
C GLY A 421 -22.75 -25.80 16.33
N THR A 422 -21.60 -26.44 16.15
CA THR A 422 -20.93 -26.58 14.86
C THR A 422 -20.86 -28.03 14.42
N ALA A 423 -20.98 -28.25 13.11
CA ALA A 423 -20.83 -29.55 12.48
C ALA A 423 -19.82 -29.46 11.33
N LEU A 424 -19.00 -30.50 11.16
CA LEU A 424 -18.12 -30.60 10.01
C LEU A 424 -18.98 -30.80 8.76
N GLY A 425 -18.74 -29.95 7.77
CA GLY A 425 -19.33 -30.04 6.45
C GLY A 425 -18.39 -30.64 5.42
N THR A 426 -18.61 -30.23 4.18
CA THR A 426 -17.84 -30.65 3.02
C THR A 426 -16.38 -30.21 3.09
N THR A 427 -15.49 -31.02 2.51
CA THR A 427 -14.07 -30.69 2.34
C THR A 427 -13.85 -30.30 0.88
N ARG A 428 -13.08 -29.25 0.58
CA ARG A 428 -12.93 -28.74 -0.79
C ARG A 428 -11.48 -28.71 -1.23
N VAL A 429 -11.27 -28.92 -2.53
CA VAL A 429 -10.05 -28.55 -3.23
C VAL A 429 -10.38 -27.39 -4.17
N LEU A 430 -9.64 -26.29 -4.05
CA LEU A 430 -9.90 -25.04 -4.74
C LEU A 430 -8.68 -24.62 -5.55
N LEU A 431 -8.88 -24.28 -6.82
CA LEU A 431 -7.95 -23.54 -7.65
C LEU A 431 -8.32 -22.06 -7.58
N SER A 432 -7.37 -21.19 -7.24
CA SER A 432 -7.54 -19.75 -7.26
C SER A 432 -6.76 -19.11 -8.40
N TYR A 433 -7.30 -18.02 -8.94
CA TYR A 433 -6.57 -17.05 -9.74
C TYR A 433 -6.85 -15.66 -9.19
N ASP A 434 -5.82 -14.95 -8.75
CA ASP A 434 -5.93 -13.60 -8.20
C ASP A 434 -5.05 -12.65 -8.99
N ARG A 435 -5.63 -11.55 -9.47
CA ARG A 435 -4.94 -10.48 -10.17
C ARG A 435 -4.79 -9.26 -9.28
N ALA A 436 -3.56 -8.79 -9.14
CA ALA A 436 -3.23 -7.55 -8.44
C ALA A 436 -3.42 -6.33 -9.36
N PHE A 437 -4.13 -5.33 -8.86
CA PHE A 437 -4.35 -4.04 -9.52
C PHE A 437 -3.50 -2.94 -8.89
N SER A 438 -3.09 -3.13 -7.64
CA SER A 438 -2.07 -2.33 -6.94
C SER A 438 -1.25 -3.24 -6.02
N SER A 439 -0.29 -2.67 -5.30
CA SER A 439 0.48 -3.38 -4.28
C SER A 439 -0.39 -3.95 -3.14
N ASN A 440 -1.60 -3.42 -2.96
CA ASN A 440 -2.49 -3.74 -1.84
C ASN A 440 -3.88 -4.23 -2.27
N LEU A 441 -4.25 -4.13 -3.54
CA LEU A 441 -5.58 -4.51 -4.03
C LEU A 441 -5.49 -5.61 -5.08
N MET A 442 -6.26 -6.68 -4.87
CA MET A 442 -6.42 -7.79 -5.81
C MET A 442 -7.91 -8.07 -6.06
N ALA A 443 -8.22 -8.62 -7.23
CA ALA A 443 -9.47 -9.32 -7.46
C ALA A 443 -9.18 -10.69 -8.05
N GLY A 444 -9.99 -11.68 -7.69
CA GLY A 444 -9.74 -13.05 -8.09
C GLY A 444 -10.97 -13.91 -8.15
N VAL A 445 -10.75 -15.12 -8.62
CA VAL A 445 -11.75 -16.18 -8.71
C VAL A 445 -11.23 -17.43 -8.03
N ARG A 446 -12.12 -18.22 -7.44
CA ARG A 446 -11.84 -19.59 -7.02
C ARG A 446 -12.81 -20.54 -7.67
N LEU A 447 -12.30 -21.66 -8.15
CA LEU A 447 -13.07 -22.77 -8.68
C LEU A 447 -12.67 -24.02 -7.91
N GLY A 448 -13.62 -24.90 -7.60
CA GLY A 448 -13.25 -26.13 -6.94
C GLY A 448 -14.31 -27.19 -6.89
N TYR A 449 -13.95 -28.27 -6.20
CA TYR A 449 -14.76 -29.46 -6.02
C TYR A 449 -14.83 -29.82 -4.54
N ALA A 450 -16.05 -30.08 -4.06
CA ALA A 450 -16.36 -30.44 -2.70
C ALA A 450 -16.61 -31.95 -2.58
N PHE A 451 -16.08 -32.54 -1.52
CA PHE A 451 -16.21 -33.95 -1.17
C PHE A 451 -17.04 -34.08 0.11
N ARG A 452 -17.56 -35.29 0.36
CA ARG A 452 -18.39 -35.61 1.54
C ARG A 452 -19.70 -34.82 1.58
N GLY A 453 -20.29 -34.57 0.42
CA GLY A 453 -21.67 -34.09 0.33
C GLY A 453 -22.65 -35.13 0.82
N GLY A 454 -23.78 -34.68 1.36
CA GLY A 454 -24.83 -35.57 1.84
C GLY A 454 -25.56 -36.28 0.69
N PRO A 455 -26.23 -37.40 0.98
CA PRO A 455 -27.16 -38.05 0.05
C PRO A 455 -28.30 -37.09 -0.36
N PRO A 456 -29.10 -37.40 -1.40
CA PRO A 456 -30.21 -36.55 -1.85
C PRO A 456 -31.14 -36.14 -0.70
N ALA A 457 -31.79 -34.97 -0.83
CA ALA A 457 -32.83 -34.61 0.15
C ALA A 457 -34.02 -35.57 -0.03
N ASN A 458 -34.58 -36.14 1.03
CA ASN A 458 -35.85 -36.85 0.90
C ASN A 458 -36.94 -35.81 0.65
N ARG A 459 -37.65 -35.89 -0.49
CA ARG A 459 -38.82 -35.05 -0.78
C ARG A 459 -40.04 -35.95 -0.88
N ASP A 460 -41.20 -35.39 -0.53
CA ASP A 460 -42.51 -36.02 -0.68
C ASP A 460 -42.55 -37.47 -0.16
N MET A 461 -42.39 -37.57 1.16
CA MET A 461 -42.69 -38.80 1.91
C MET A 461 -44.21 -38.92 2.04
N GLU A 462 -44.77 -39.98 1.48
CA GLU A 462 -46.21 -40.27 1.59
C GLU A 462 -46.41 -41.67 2.18
N TYR A 463 -47.46 -41.78 3.01
CA TYR A 463 -47.87 -43.02 3.64
C TYR A 463 -48.81 -43.78 2.71
N VAL A 464 -48.41 -44.99 2.33
CA VAL A 464 -49.11 -45.77 1.32
C VAL A 464 -49.58 -47.06 1.95
N TRP A 465 -50.83 -47.42 1.67
CA TRP A 465 -51.33 -48.73 2.06
C TRP A 465 -50.75 -49.80 1.13
N ASN A 466 -49.99 -50.74 1.69
CA ASN A 466 -49.46 -51.88 0.96
C ASN A 466 -50.47 -53.03 1.00
N GLU A 467 -51.28 -53.19 -0.07
CA GLU A 467 -52.31 -54.24 -0.16
C GLU A 467 -51.75 -55.66 -0.02
N SER A 468 -50.49 -55.89 -0.42
CA SER A 468 -49.88 -57.23 -0.38
C SER A 468 -49.42 -57.64 1.03
N ARG A 469 -49.08 -56.66 1.87
CA ARG A 469 -48.65 -56.86 3.27
C ARG A 469 -49.76 -56.59 4.27
N GLY A 470 -50.82 -55.88 3.87
CA GLY A 470 -51.91 -55.50 4.76
C GLY A 470 -51.50 -54.47 5.80
N GLU A 471 -50.51 -53.62 5.49
CA GLU A 471 -49.89 -52.66 6.40
C GLU A 471 -49.60 -51.33 5.68
N TRP A 472 -49.44 -50.25 6.45
CA TRP A 472 -48.96 -48.97 5.94
C TRP A 472 -47.44 -48.97 5.81
N GLU A 473 -46.92 -48.41 4.72
CA GLU A 473 -45.49 -48.29 4.45
C GLU A 473 -45.14 -46.84 4.10
N SER A 474 -44.04 -46.34 4.67
CA SER A 474 -43.47 -45.04 4.33
C SER A 474 -42.73 -45.16 2.99
N THR A 475 -43.17 -44.44 1.96
CA THR A 475 -42.51 -44.46 0.64
C THR A 475 -41.95 -43.10 0.28
N VAL A 476 -40.71 -43.06 -0.21
CA VAL A 476 -40.14 -41.87 -0.88
C VAL A 476 -40.56 -41.91 -2.34
N TYR A 477 -41.42 -40.97 -2.75
CA TYR A 477 -41.89 -40.91 -4.13
C TYR A 477 -40.95 -40.13 -5.05
N GLU A 478 -40.29 -39.10 -4.53
CA GLU A 478 -39.31 -38.31 -5.27
C GLU A 478 -38.08 -38.00 -4.42
N GLU A 479 -36.91 -38.43 -4.89
CA GLU A 479 -35.66 -37.92 -4.34
C GLU A 479 -35.50 -36.44 -4.71
N GLY A 480 -35.18 -35.62 -3.71
CA GLY A 480 -34.78 -34.23 -3.90
C GLY A 480 -33.42 -34.12 -4.59
N GLU A 481 -32.98 -32.88 -4.77
CA GLU A 481 -31.75 -32.64 -5.52
C GLU A 481 -30.52 -33.22 -4.83
N SER A 482 -29.68 -33.92 -5.59
CA SER A 482 -28.37 -34.36 -5.13
C SER A 482 -27.49 -33.16 -4.74
N PHE A 483 -26.49 -33.43 -3.90
CA PHE A 483 -25.47 -32.46 -3.53
C PHE A 483 -24.78 -31.85 -4.76
N LEU A 484 -24.65 -30.52 -4.79
CA LEU A 484 -23.88 -29.78 -5.80
C LEU A 484 -22.40 -29.69 -5.38
N PRO A 485 -21.48 -30.44 -6.00
CA PRO A 485 -20.09 -30.49 -5.54
C PRO A 485 -19.24 -29.32 -6.05
N TYR A 486 -19.77 -28.46 -6.91
CA TYR A 486 -18.99 -27.38 -7.51
C TYR A 486 -18.91 -26.16 -6.59
N HIS A 487 -17.74 -25.53 -6.57
CA HIS A 487 -17.51 -24.24 -5.94
C HIS A 487 -17.06 -23.24 -7.01
N ALA A 488 -17.67 -22.06 -7.01
CA ALA A 488 -17.24 -20.90 -7.78
C ALA A 488 -17.37 -19.64 -6.91
N GLU A 489 -16.28 -18.91 -6.71
CA GLU A 489 -16.23 -17.68 -5.91
C GLU A 489 -15.60 -16.56 -6.74
N VAL A 490 -16.18 -15.37 -6.70
CA VAL A 490 -15.49 -14.13 -7.07
C VAL A 490 -15.16 -13.37 -5.79
N ARG A 491 -13.97 -12.77 -5.73
CA ARG A 491 -13.51 -12.06 -4.54
C ARG A 491 -12.67 -10.83 -4.84
N ALA A 492 -12.79 -9.82 -3.99
CA ALA A 492 -11.89 -8.68 -3.90
C ALA A 492 -11.10 -8.77 -2.59
N THR A 493 -9.79 -8.56 -2.67
CA THR A 493 -8.85 -8.76 -1.56
C THR A 493 -8.03 -7.50 -1.35
N TYR A 494 -7.94 -7.07 -0.09
CA TYR A 494 -7.08 -5.98 0.34
C TYR A 494 -5.97 -6.50 1.26
N LEU A 495 -4.72 -6.23 0.91
CA LEU A 495 -3.53 -6.63 1.68
C LEU A 495 -3.04 -5.47 2.55
N PHE A 496 -2.79 -5.75 3.82
CA PHE A 496 -2.24 -4.80 4.79
C PHE A 496 -0.71 -4.85 4.81
N GLY A 497 -0.09 -3.68 5.05
CA GLY A 497 1.35 -3.56 5.24
C GLY A 497 2.13 -3.60 3.93
N ARG A 498 3.25 -4.33 3.93
CA ARG A 498 4.13 -4.47 2.75
C ARG A 498 3.36 -5.19 1.64
N GLY A 499 3.26 -4.55 0.47
CA GLY A 499 2.51 -5.06 -0.67
C GLY A 499 3.02 -6.39 -1.23
N LEU A 500 2.41 -6.84 -2.31
CA LEU A 500 2.93 -7.96 -3.10
C LEU A 500 4.41 -7.66 -3.49
N GLY A 501 5.29 -8.66 -3.46
CA GLY A 501 6.71 -8.54 -3.84
C GLY A 501 7.75 -8.70 -2.72
N SER A 502 7.46 -8.31 -1.47
CA SER A 502 8.38 -8.50 -0.33
C SER A 502 8.38 -9.93 0.24
N GLN A 503 9.52 -10.45 0.68
CA GLN A 503 9.52 -11.63 1.57
C GLN A 503 8.83 -11.30 2.91
N GLY A 504 8.20 -12.30 3.53
CA GLY A 504 7.62 -12.17 4.87
C GLY A 504 6.10 -12.39 4.97
N LEU A 505 5.58 -12.12 6.17
CA LEU A 505 4.17 -12.30 6.54
C LEU A 505 3.32 -11.11 6.09
N ARG A 506 2.19 -11.39 5.43
CA ARG A 506 1.19 -10.41 5.03
C ARG A 506 -0.16 -10.79 5.58
N PHE A 507 -0.92 -9.81 6.02
CA PHE A 507 -2.31 -10.00 6.40
C PHE A 507 -3.22 -9.42 5.33
N TYR A 508 -4.38 -10.01 5.15
CA TYR A 508 -5.36 -9.52 4.17
C TYR A 508 -6.78 -9.74 4.67
N VAL A 509 -7.68 -8.94 4.13
CA VAL A 509 -9.13 -9.14 4.20
C VAL A 509 -9.69 -9.28 2.80
N HIS A 510 -10.80 -9.97 2.65
CA HIS A 510 -11.49 -10.08 1.39
C HIS A 510 -13.01 -10.13 1.59
N ALA A 511 -13.73 -9.79 0.53
CA ALA A 511 -15.17 -9.94 0.44
C ALA A 511 -15.53 -10.48 -0.95
N GLY A 512 -16.62 -11.22 -1.03
CA GLY A 512 -17.01 -11.89 -2.26
C GLY A 512 -18.31 -12.67 -2.14
N GLY A 513 -18.51 -13.58 -3.08
CA GLY A 513 -19.64 -14.48 -3.12
C GLY A 513 -19.63 -15.35 -4.36
N GLY A 514 -20.58 -16.26 -4.43
CA GLY A 514 -20.70 -17.13 -5.58
C GLY A 514 -21.61 -18.33 -5.34
N LEU A 515 -21.22 -19.47 -5.92
CA LEU A 515 -21.98 -20.71 -5.96
C LEU A 515 -21.21 -21.80 -5.22
N ALA A 516 -21.85 -22.38 -4.21
CA ALA A 516 -21.37 -23.54 -3.47
C ALA A 516 -22.53 -24.10 -2.66
N GLN A 517 -22.58 -25.41 -2.47
CA GLN A 517 -23.44 -26.06 -1.49
C GLN A 517 -22.58 -26.57 -0.32
N VAL A 518 -23.10 -26.48 0.90
CA VAL A 518 -22.46 -27.05 2.11
C VAL A 518 -23.45 -28.01 2.75
N ASP A 519 -23.06 -29.28 2.83
CA ASP A 519 -23.81 -30.30 3.58
C ASP A 519 -23.03 -30.65 4.84
N ALA A 520 -23.67 -30.54 6.00
CA ALA A 520 -23.05 -30.80 7.31
C ALA A 520 -23.75 -31.94 8.02
N LYS A 521 -22.97 -32.86 8.60
CA LYS A 521 -23.48 -34.10 9.18
C LYS A 521 -23.47 -34.03 10.70
N VAL A 522 -24.59 -34.39 11.32
CA VAL A 522 -24.73 -34.58 12.77
C VAL A 522 -25.31 -35.96 13.02
N VAL A 523 -24.69 -36.74 13.90
CA VAL A 523 -25.26 -38.02 14.34
C VAL A 523 -26.25 -37.73 15.45
N VAL A 524 -27.50 -38.17 15.29
CA VAL A 524 -28.56 -38.01 16.28
C VAL A 524 -29.13 -39.38 16.65
N PRO A 525 -29.17 -39.74 17.94
CA PRO A 525 -29.85 -40.95 18.38
C PRO A 525 -31.35 -40.71 18.38
N VAL A 526 -32.11 -41.57 17.70
CA VAL A 526 -33.57 -41.53 17.71
C VAL A 526 -34.14 -42.84 18.20
N VAL A 527 -35.28 -42.79 18.89
CA VAL A 527 -36.13 -43.96 19.02
C VAL A 527 -37.10 -43.95 17.85
N ASP A 528 -37.08 -45.01 17.06
CA ASP A 528 -37.97 -45.16 15.91
C ASP A 528 -39.36 -45.60 16.37
N CYS A 529 -40.36 -44.73 16.20
CA CYS A 529 -41.76 -45.05 16.51
C CYS A 529 -42.48 -45.76 15.35
N GLY A 530 -41.79 -45.98 14.22
CA GLY A 530 -42.30 -46.63 13.02
C GLY A 530 -43.32 -45.78 12.24
N VAL A 531 -44.07 -46.47 11.38
CA VAL A 531 -45.10 -45.89 10.52
C VAL A 531 -46.37 -45.58 11.34
N VAL A 532 -46.98 -44.41 11.09
CA VAL A 532 -48.27 -44.04 11.68
C VAL A 532 -49.40 -44.58 10.81
N ASP A 533 -50.28 -45.43 11.37
CA ASP A 533 -51.58 -45.72 10.73
C ASP A 533 -52.46 -44.45 10.80
N PRO A 534 -52.90 -43.88 9.67
CA PRO A 534 -53.78 -42.72 9.63
C PRO A 534 -55.19 -43.01 10.17
N ASP A 535 -55.57 -44.26 10.42
CA ASP A 535 -56.83 -44.63 11.09
C ASP A 535 -56.74 -44.36 12.62
N PRO A 536 -57.45 -43.34 13.15
CA PRO A 536 -57.41 -43.01 14.57
C PRO A 536 -58.02 -44.09 15.48
N GLN A 537 -58.71 -45.11 14.94
CA GLN A 537 -59.35 -46.17 15.72
C GLN A 537 -58.45 -47.39 15.97
N LYS A 538 -57.41 -47.59 15.16
CA LYS A 538 -56.51 -48.76 15.29
C LYS A 538 -55.40 -48.60 16.32
N GLY A 539 -55.29 -47.41 16.92
CA GLY A 539 -54.19 -47.05 17.82
C GLY A 539 -52.93 -46.81 16.99
N ASN A 540 -52.45 -45.58 16.94
CA ASN A 540 -51.15 -45.32 16.32
C ASN A 540 -50.05 -45.68 17.33
N ASN A 541 -49.17 -46.61 16.95
CA ASN A 541 -47.94 -46.91 17.70
C ASN A 541 -47.16 -45.62 18.02
N TYR A 542 -47.29 -44.61 17.16
CA TYR A 542 -46.79 -43.26 17.40
C TYR A 542 -47.39 -42.53 18.60
N ALA A 543 -48.70 -42.56 18.90
CA ALA A 543 -49.19 -41.86 20.11
C ALA A 543 -48.79 -42.61 21.39
N ALA A 544 -48.71 -43.94 21.35
CA ALA A 544 -48.17 -44.71 22.45
C ALA A 544 -46.66 -44.43 22.65
N CYS A 545 -45.92 -44.33 21.55
CA CYS A 545 -44.51 -43.94 21.53
C CYS A 545 -44.30 -42.51 22.02
N ALA A 546 -44.96 -41.52 21.41
CA ALA A 546 -44.83 -40.10 21.72
C ALA A 546 -45.31 -39.72 23.13
N ASN A 547 -46.27 -40.46 23.71
CA ASN A 547 -46.70 -40.27 25.10
C ASN A 547 -45.83 -41.03 26.12
N GLY A 548 -44.82 -41.78 25.67
CA GLY A 548 -43.95 -42.59 26.52
C GLY A 548 -44.70 -43.74 27.22
N THR A 549 -45.83 -44.17 26.66
CA THR A 549 -46.71 -45.20 27.24
C THR A 549 -46.53 -46.56 26.58
N ILE A 550 -45.48 -46.77 25.77
CA ILE A 550 -45.18 -48.11 25.25
C ILE A 550 -44.95 -49.02 26.45
N ARG A 551 -45.89 -49.94 26.68
CA ARG A 551 -45.74 -50.98 27.70
C ARG A 551 -44.88 -52.09 27.09
N GLU A 552 -43.95 -52.66 27.87
CA GLU A 552 -43.06 -53.75 27.42
C GLU A 552 -43.82 -54.96 26.83
N ASP A 553 -45.12 -55.11 27.13
CA ASP A 553 -46.00 -56.19 26.66
C ASP A 553 -46.79 -55.87 25.37
N GLU A 554 -46.78 -54.63 24.88
CA GLU A 554 -47.41 -54.21 23.61
C GLU A 554 -46.40 -53.92 22.50
N ALA A 555 -45.11 -54.21 22.71
CA ALA A 555 -44.06 -54.24 21.70
C ALA A 555 -44.21 -55.46 20.74
N ILE A 556 -45.42 -55.67 20.24
CA ILE A 556 -45.74 -56.70 19.27
C ILE A 556 -45.28 -56.13 17.92
N ASP A 557 -44.21 -56.70 17.38
CA ASP A 557 -43.55 -56.45 16.09
C ASP A 557 -42.44 -55.39 15.98
N LEU A 558 -42.03 -54.74 17.07
CA LEU A 558 -40.72 -54.05 17.10
C LEU A 558 -39.65 -55.06 17.59
N ALA A 559 -38.57 -55.22 16.83
CA ALA A 559 -37.48 -56.19 17.01
C ALA A 559 -36.99 -56.38 18.48
N PRO A 560 -36.43 -57.56 18.84
CA PRO A 560 -36.40 -58.09 20.22
C PRO A 560 -35.70 -57.20 21.29
N PRO A 561 -36.10 -57.36 22.58
CA PRO A 561 -35.90 -56.40 23.68
C PRO A 561 -34.52 -56.48 24.36
N THR A 562 -33.44 -56.64 23.59
CA THR A 562 -32.06 -56.58 24.12
C THR A 562 -31.15 -55.57 23.44
N ALA A 563 -31.66 -54.84 22.44
CA ALA A 563 -30.98 -53.71 21.85
C ALA A 563 -31.56 -52.43 22.45
N ASP A 564 -30.70 -51.47 22.80
CA ASP A 564 -31.12 -50.08 23.03
C ASP A 564 -32.02 -49.68 21.84
N PRO A 565 -33.31 -49.30 22.04
CA PRO A 565 -34.24 -48.98 20.94
C PRO A 565 -33.83 -47.70 20.18
N ARG A 566 -32.67 -47.14 20.52
CA ARG A 566 -32.05 -46.00 19.87
C ARG A 566 -31.29 -46.48 18.65
N THR A 567 -31.71 -45.97 17.50
CA THR A 567 -30.96 -46.07 16.26
C THR A 567 -30.30 -44.72 15.99
N ASP A 568 -29.01 -44.74 15.65
CA ASP A 568 -28.31 -43.53 15.24
C ASP A 568 -28.68 -43.18 13.80
N LEU A 569 -29.04 -41.92 13.58
CA LEU A 569 -29.25 -41.35 12.26
C LEU A 569 -28.17 -40.33 11.93
N ASP A 570 -27.69 -40.35 10.69
CA ASP A 570 -26.93 -39.27 10.08
C ASP A 570 -27.90 -38.19 9.58
N ALA A 571 -28.07 -37.13 10.37
CA ALA A 571 -28.84 -35.94 9.99
C ALA A 571 -27.95 -34.97 9.19
N TRP A 572 -28.23 -34.85 7.90
CA TRP A 572 -27.50 -33.95 7.01
C TRP A 572 -28.23 -32.61 6.89
N LYS A 573 -27.66 -31.55 7.45
CA LYS A 573 -28.10 -30.18 7.19
C LYS A 573 -27.61 -29.75 5.82
N LYS A 574 -28.54 -29.43 4.92
CA LYS A 574 -28.24 -28.92 3.58
C LYS A 574 -28.31 -27.41 3.60
N LEU A 575 -27.20 -26.74 3.30
CA LEU A 575 -27.15 -25.28 3.19
C LEU A 575 -27.01 -24.90 1.72
N GLY A 576 -27.69 -23.81 1.34
CA GLY A 576 -28.06 -23.49 -0.04
C GLY A 576 -26.90 -23.33 -1.03
N ARG A 577 -27.24 -23.10 -2.30
CA ARG A 577 -26.29 -23.18 -3.44
C ARG A 577 -25.62 -21.87 -3.82
N GLY A 578 -26.03 -20.76 -3.22
CA GLY A 578 -25.39 -19.46 -3.36
C GLY A 578 -24.81 -19.02 -2.01
N PHE A 579 -23.81 -18.16 -2.01
CA PHE A 579 -23.28 -17.59 -0.77
C PHE A 579 -22.72 -16.18 -0.98
N ILE A 580 -22.71 -15.42 0.11
CA ILE A 580 -21.86 -14.23 0.27
C ILE A 580 -20.80 -14.55 1.32
N THR A 581 -19.61 -13.95 1.18
CA THR A 581 -18.50 -14.20 2.09
C THR A 581 -17.75 -12.92 2.43
N ALA A 582 -17.30 -12.84 3.67
CA ALA A 582 -16.26 -11.93 4.10
C ALA A 582 -15.23 -12.73 4.90
N GLY A 583 -13.97 -12.37 4.79
CA GLY A 583 -12.93 -13.17 5.42
C GLY A 583 -11.59 -12.48 5.41
N GLY A 584 -10.59 -13.24 5.81
CA GLY A 584 -9.23 -12.77 5.86
C GLY A 584 -8.27 -13.86 6.24
N GLY A 585 -7.00 -13.52 6.27
CA GLY A 585 -5.97 -14.46 6.65
C GLY A 585 -4.59 -13.90 6.53
N ALA A 586 -3.64 -14.82 6.42
CA ALA A 586 -2.22 -14.50 6.32
C ALA A 586 -1.57 -15.22 5.14
N MET A 587 -0.65 -14.55 4.46
CA MET A 587 0.21 -15.13 3.45
C MET A 587 1.66 -15.03 3.91
N LEU A 588 2.36 -16.16 3.94
CA LEU A 588 3.79 -16.23 4.16
C LEU A 588 4.50 -16.40 2.81
N GLY A 589 5.20 -15.36 2.35
CA GLY A 589 5.99 -15.43 1.13
C GLY A 589 7.19 -16.38 1.28
N LEU A 590 7.21 -17.45 0.49
CA LEU A 590 8.28 -18.45 0.40
C LEU A 590 9.20 -18.12 -0.80
N GLY A 591 9.80 -16.93 -0.79
CA GLY A 591 10.53 -16.38 -1.94
C GLY A 591 9.68 -15.42 -2.79
N ARG A 592 10.00 -15.30 -4.08
CA ARG A 592 9.42 -14.26 -4.98
C ARG A 592 8.18 -14.70 -5.74
N SER A 593 8.00 -16.01 -5.91
CA SER A 593 6.95 -16.59 -6.75
C SER A 593 6.14 -17.66 -6.02
N ALA A 594 6.33 -17.85 -4.72
CA ALA A 594 5.57 -18.82 -3.93
C ALA A 594 5.13 -18.21 -2.60
N ALA A 595 3.92 -18.53 -2.15
CA ALA A 595 3.40 -18.12 -0.86
C ALA A 595 2.49 -19.20 -0.26
N LEU A 596 2.68 -19.48 1.02
CA LEU A 596 1.74 -20.27 1.80
C LEU A 596 0.65 -19.34 2.31
N GLN A 597 -0.62 -19.66 2.07
CA GLN A 597 -1.77 -18.86 2.47
C GLN A 597 -2.63 -19.62 3.46
N LEU A 598 -2.84 -19.02 4.62
CA LEU A 598 -3.92 -19.37 5.53
C LEU A 598 -5.08 -18.40 5.27
N ASN A 599 -6.29 -18.93 5.15
CA ASN A 599 -7.50 -18.18 4.82
C ASN A 599 -8.64 -18.65 5.70
N VAL A 600 -9.50 -17.74 6.13
CA VAL A 600 -10.78 -18.08 6.78
C VAL A 600 -11.88 -17.29 6.09
N ASN A 601 -12.82 -18.02 5.50
CA ASN A 601 -14.05 -17.48 4.92
C ASN A 601 -15.17 -17.55 5.97
N LEU A 602 -15.87 -16.44 6.20
CA LEU A 602 -17.16 -16.41 6.91
C LEU A 602 -18.26 -16.30 5.86
N MET A 603 -18.94 -17.42 5.60
CA MET A 603 -19.94 -17.55 4.56
C MET A 603 -21.34 -17.50 5.15
N TYR A 604 -22.23 -16.80 4.47
CA TYR A 604 -23.66 -16.91 4.67
C TYR A 604 -24.30 -17.52 3.43
N MET A 605 -24.81 -18.74 3.59
CA MET A 605 -25.44 -19.50 2.51
C MET A 605 -26.83 -18.92 2.21
N LEU A 606 -27.19 -18.83 0.94
CA LEU A 606 -28.43 -18.24 0.43
C LEU A 606 -29.38 -19.35 -0.06
N GLY A 607 -30.69 -19.19 0.19
CA GLY A 607 -31.69 -20.24 0.00
C GLY A 607 -31.92 -20.95 1.33
N SER A 608 -31.53 -22.23 1.44
CA SER A 608 -31.39 -22.87 2.76
C SER A 608 -30.27 -22.17 3.53
N SER A 609 -30.67 -21.20 4.35
CA SER A 609 -29.76 -20.20 4.86
C SER A 609 -29.07 -20.67 6.14
N GLY A 610 -27.79 -20.32 6.28
CA GLY A 610 -27.00 -20.66 7.45
C GLY A 610 -25.58 -20.11 7.36
N ALA A 611 -24.95 -19.96 8.53
CA ALA A 611 -23.57 -19.51 8.63
C ALA A 611 -22.61 -20.69 8.53
N VAL A 612 -21.51 -20.49 7.80
CA VAL A 612 -20.45 -21.47 7.62
C VAL A 612 -19.11 -20.76 7.78
N ILE A 613 -18.18 -21.39 8.49
CA ILE A 613 -16.77 -20.99 8.52
C ILE A 613 -16.00 -21.97 7.65
N GLU A 614 -15.22 -21.46 6.71
CA GLU A 614 -14.39 -22.28 5.83
C GLU A 614 -12.91 -21.85 5.99
N PRO A 615 -12.19 -22.43 6.97
CA PRO A 615 -10.73 -22.37 6.97
C PRO A 615 -10.16 -23.09 5.75
N SER A 616 -9.13 -22.49 5.15
CA SER A 616 -8.34 -23.11 4.09
C SER A 616 -6.85 -22.82 4.20
N LEU A 617 -6.08 -23.79 3.73
CA LEU A 617 -4.64 -23.69 3.55
C LEU A 617 -4.34 -23.86 2.07
N GLY A 618 -3.54 -22.95 1.51
CA GLY A 618 -3.18 -23.02 0.10
C GLY A 618 -1.75 -22.64 -0.19
N LEU A 619 -1.27 -23.13 -1.32
CA LEU A 619 0.01 -22.78 -1.90
C LEU A 619 -0.25 -21.96 -3.16
N ASN A 620 0.23 -20.73 -3.17
CA ASN A 620 0.05 -19.79 -4.27
C ASN A 620 1.37 -19.54 -4.99
N PHE A 621 1.28 -19.38 -6.30
CA PHE A 621 2.41 -19.11 -7.17
C PHE A 621 2.19 -17.83 -7.97
N GLY A 622 3.16 -16.93 -7.93
CA GLY A 622 3.18 -15.71 -8.73
C GLY A 622 3.76 -15.97 -10.12
N LEU A 623 3.05 -15.55 -11.17
CA LEU A 623 3.45 -15.66 -12.59
C LEU A 623 4.10 -14.38 -13.09
#